data_AF-A0A5Y4YV53-F1
#
_entry.id   AF-A0A5Y4YV53-F1
#
_cell.length_a   1.000
_cell.length_b   1.000
_cell.length_c   1.000
_cell.angle_alpha   90.00
_cell.angle_beta   90.00
_cell.angle_gamma   90.00
#
_symmetry.space_group_name_H-M   'P 1'
#
loop_
_entity.id
_entity.type
_entity.pdbx_description
1 polymer ?
#
loop_
_entity_poly.entity_id
_entity_poly.type
_entity_poly.pdbx_seq_one_letter_code
_entity_poly.pdbx_strand_id
1 'polypeptide(L)'
;MAACGVLLLARPVLADSNSDYRAGSDFAHQIQGQGTGSIQGFNPQDSIPGYNANPDETKYYGGVTAGGDSGLKNDGTTQWATGETGKTITESFMNKPKDILSPDAPFIETGRDVINRADSIVGNTGQQCSAQEINRSEFTNYTCERDTTVEEYCTRTASITGDWKYTDEYREVTIPHSQFRFGRDGKKLVFSFTAPVSGTVESAALTVYAAFYFLNSRYTFMNSTFNVSLINGQTGTFPLSGAAGLQMTQGQVLTGSGCTANGNCIWGGNGDDTVYDKLASGASTFTLKLRLKVRDREWIPRVEWVESCPFNKVDGVLKGTECTEPGGTKTGIMEGKPWNLTEACWAYRDKYVTQSADNGTCQAYVDNPACTLAARQCAFYSDEGTCLHEYATYSCESKTAGKVMICGGDVFCLDGECDKAQSGKSNDFGEAVSQLAALAAAGKDVAALNGVDVRAFTGQEKFCRKAAAGFSNCCKDGGWGQDVGLAQCNSEEKALGKAKKDKLTVSVGEFCSKKVLGVCLQKKRSYCQFDSKLAQIVQQQGRNGQLHIGFGSSKHPDCRGITVDELQNIKFDQLDFTNFYEDLMNNQKIPDSGALTEKVKEQIADQLKQAGK
;
A
#
# COMPACT_ATOMS: atom_id res chain seq x y z
N MET A 1 -40.08 2.29 -56.69
CA MET A 1 -39.00 1.38 -57.13
C MET A 1 -37.74 2.20 -57.33
N ALA A 2 -36.62 1.73 -56.76
CA ALA A 2 -35.21 2.13 -56.94
C ALA A 2 -34.86 3.62 -56.67
N ALA A 3 -34.16 4.00 -55.58
CA ALA A 3 -32.81 3.66 -55.11
C ALA A 3 -31.68 4.09 -56.07
N CYS A 4 -30.93 5.13 -55.67
CA CYS A 4 -29.53 5.31 -56.07
C CYS A 4 -28.78 5.96 -54.91
N GLY A 5 -27.89 5.19 -54.27
CA GLY A 5 -27.10 5.59 -53.12
C GLY A 5 -25.79 6.26 -53.50
N VAL A 6 -25.32 7.17 -52.64
CA VAL A 6 -23.94 7.67 -52.63
C VAL A 6 -23.29 7.19 -51.34
N LEU A 7 -22.25 6.38 -51.52
CA LEU A 7 -21.39 5.82 -50.48
C LEU A 7 -20.39 6.89 -50.00
N LEU A 8 -20.42 7.24 -48.71
CA LEU A 8 -19.35 8.01 -48.05
C LEU A 8 -18.47 7.04 -47.26
N LEU A 9 -17.23 6.85 -47.74
CA LEU A 9 -16.17 6.10 -47.06
C LEU A 9 -15.58 6.95 -45.94
N ALA A 10 -15.79 6.56 -44.68
CA ALA A 10 -15.06 7.11 -43.54
C ALA A 10 -13.68 6.46 -43.44
N ARG A 11 -12.61 7.26 -43.57
CA ARG A 11 -11.24 6.87 -43.20
C ARG A 11 -11.05 7.08 -41.68
N PRO A 12 -10.38 6.17 -40.95
CA PRO A 12 -9.98 6.44 -39.58
C PRO A 12 -8.79 7.39 -39.60
N VAL A 13 -8.93 8.58 -39.00
CA VAL A 13 -7.80 9.44 -38.66
C VAL A 13 -7.31 8.97 -37.30
N LEU A 14 -6.12 8.36 -37.28
CA LEU A 14 -5.36 8.10 -36.06
C LEU A 14 -4.92 9.46 -35.51
N ALA A 15 -5.46 9.85 -34.35
CA ALA A 15 -4.96 10.99 -33.60
C ALA A 15 -3.61 10.62 -32.98
N ASP A 16 -2.53 11.20 -33.51
CA ASP A 16 -1.17 11.03 -33.01
C ASP A 16 -0.96 11.96 -31.79
N SER A 17 -1.09 11.40 -30.59
CA SER A 17 -1.00 12.09 -29.30
C SER A 17 0.35 12.76 -29.02
N ASN A 18 1.35 12.57 -29.88
CA ASN A 18 2.65 13.24 -29.77
C ASN A 18 2.67 14.68 -30.34
N SER A 19 1.75 15.01 -31.24
CA SER A 19 1.72 16.34 -31.87
C SER A 19 1.12 17.41 -30.94
N ASP A 20 0.05 17.07 -30.22
CA ASP A 20 -0.59 17.95 -29.23
C ASP A 20 0.30 18.19 -27.99
N TYR A 21 1.07 17.17 -27.58
CA TYR A 21 2.03 17.31 -26.49
C TYR A 21 3.19 18.27 -26.84
N ARG A 22 3.69 18.22 -28.08
CA ARG A 22 4.74 19.16 -28.54
C ARG A 22 4.22 20.58 -28.68
N ALA A 23 3.02 20.78 -29.23
CA ALA A 23 2.40 22.10 -29.30
C ALA A 23 2.15 22.69 -27.90
N GLY A 24 1.71 21.87 -26.94
CA GLY A 24 1.55 22.28 -25.54
C GLY A 24 2.86 22.57 -24.81
N SER A 25 3.91 21.78 -25.06
CA SER A 25 5.25 21.96 -24.50
C SER A 25 5.96 23.20 -25.06
N ASP A 26 5.84 23.45 -26.36
CA ASP A 26 6.43 24.62 -27.02
C ASP A 26 5.70 25.90 -26.59
N PHE A 27 4.37 25.85 -26.46
CA PHE A 27 3.60 26.93 -25.85
C PHE A 27 4.06 27.18 -24.41
N ALA A 28 4.17 26.14 -23.57
CA ALA A 28 4.63 26.25 -22.19
C ALA A 28 6.05 26.84 -22.08
N HIS A 29 6.99 26.44 -22.95
CA HIS A 29 8.32 27.05 -23.02
C HIS A 29 8.30 28.50 -23.52
N GLN A 30 7.34 28.87 -24.36
CA GLN A 30 7.17 30.24 -24.83
C GLN A 30 6.59 31.18 -23.76
N ILE A 31 5.79 30.68 -22.81
CA ILE A 31 5.27 31.46 -21.66
C ILE A 31 6.17 31.40 -20.43
N GLN A 32 7.12 30.46 -20.37
CA GLN A 32 8.10 30.32 -19.29
C GLN A 32 9.01 31.56 -19.26
N GLY A 33 8.68 32.53 -18.41
CA GLY A 33 9.40 33.80 -18.25
C GLY A 33 8.69 35.04 -18.82
N GLN A 34 7.54 34.90 -19.49
CA GLN A 34 6.77 36.06 -19.98
C GLN A 34 5.86 36.70 -18.89
N GLY A 35 5.47 35.94 -17.86
CA GLY A 35 4.70 36.48 -16.73
C GLY A 35 5.51 37.39 -15.78
N THR A 36 6.83 37.24 -15.76
CA THR A 36 7.72 37.98 -14.83
C THR A 36 8.00 39.42 -15.28
N GLY A 37 7.89 39.73 -16.58
CA GLY A 37 8.14 41.10 -17.09
C GLY A 37 7.02 42.09 -16.79
N SER A 38 5.77 41.63 -16.63
CA SER A 38 4.61 42.49 -16.37
C SER A 38 4.46 42.90 -14.90
N ILE A 39 5.16 42.22 -13.99
CA ILE A 39 5.07 42.41 -12.53
C ILE A 39 6.31 43.13 -11.98
N GLN A 40 7.43 43.17 -12.73
CA GLN A 40 8.67 43.84 -12.30
C GLN A 40 8.53 45.37 -12.11
N GLY A 41 7.50 46.00 -12.66
CA GLY A 41 7.20 47.43 -12.49
C GLY A 41 5.86 47.72 -11.81
N PHE A 42 5.16 46.69 -11.30
CA PHE A 42 3.88 46.90 -10.63
C PHE A 42 4.12 47.39 -9.20
N ASN A 43 3.96 48.70 -8.99
CA ASN A 43 3.90 49.28 -7.65
C ASN A 43 2.44 49.25 -7.17
N PRO A 44 2.07 48.34 -6.25
CA PRO A 44 0.67 48.14 -5.88
C PRO A 44 0.10 49.35 -5.13
N GLN A 45 0.96 50.16 -4.48
CA GLN A 45 0.58 51.43 -3.85
C GLN A 45 -0.02 52.44 -4.84
N ASP A 46 0.43 52.43 -6.10
CA ASP A 46 0.02 53.43 -7.11
C ASP A 46 -1.20 52.97 -7.92
N SER A 47 -1.51 51.66 -7.91
CA SER A 47 -2.47 51.04 -8.83
C SER A 47 -3.70 50.42 -8.16
N ILE A 48 -3.65 50.15 -6.84
CA ILE A 48 -4.75 49.56 -6.09
C ILE A 48 -5.19 50.55 -4.99
N PRO A 49 -6.35 51.23 -5.15
CA PRO A 49 -6.90 52.09 -4.12
C PRO A 49 -7.13 51.31 -2.82
N GLY A 50 -6.50 51.76 -1.72
CA GLY A 50 -6.60 51.08 -0.43
C GLY A 50 -5.59 49.95 -0.21
N TYR A 51 -4.59 49.79 -1.08
CA TYR A 51 -3.51 48.82 -0.86
C TYR A 51 -2.70 49.15 0.38
N ASN A 52 -2.77 48.26 1.35
CA ASN A 52 -1.87 48.20 2.48
C ASN A 52 -0.95 46.99 2.28
N ALA A 53 0.37 47.18 2.36
CA ALA A 53 1.34 46.09 2.24
C ALA A 53 1.33 45.16 3.47
N ASN A 54 0.83 45.65 4.61
CA ASN A 54 0.66 44.91 5.85
C ASN A 54 -0.77 45.14 6.39
N PRO A 55 -1.81 44.58 5.75
CA PRO A 55 -3.16 44.63 6.28
C PRO A 55 -3.22 43.96 7.66
N ASP A 56 -4.11 44.39 8.54
CA ASP A 56 -4.21 43.86 9.91
C ASP A 56 -4.41 42.34 9.92
N GLU A 57 -4.98 41.79 8.85
CA GLU A 57 -5.20 40.37 8.61
C GLU A 57 -3.90 39.56 8.39
N THR A 58 -2.75 40.22 8.17
CA THR A 58 -1.44 39.53 8.10
C THR A 58 -1.09 38.78 9.39
N LYS A 59 -1.61 39.23 10.54
CA LYS A 59 -1.46 38.52 11.82
C LYS A 59 -2.13 37.13 11.85
N TYR A 60 -3.04 36.86 10.90
CA TYR A 60 -3.73 35.58 10.76
C TYR A 60 -3.12 34.65 9.72
N TYR A 61 -2.17 35.15 8.91
CA TYR A 61 -1.72 34.44 7.72
C TYR A 61 -0.19 34.29 7.71
N GLY A 62 0.30 33.19 8.28
CA GLY A 62 1.73 32.82 8.29
C GLY A 62 2.14 31.81 7.20
N GLY A 63 1.22 31.40 6.33
CA GLY A 63 1.43 30.33 5.34
C GLY A 63 1.46 28.91 5.93
N VAL A 64 1.57 27.89 5.07
CA VAL A 64 1.51 26.45 5.44
C VAL A 64 2.70 25.95 6.28
N THR A 65 3.70 26.79 6.53
CA THR A 65 4.93 26.46 7.27
C THR A 65 5.07 27.19 8.61
N ALA A 66 4.21 28.17 8.92
CA ALA A 66 4.27 28.87 10.19
C ALA A 66 3.55 28.09 11.30
N GLY A 67 4.28 27.78 12.37
CA GLY A 67 3.82 26.95 13.50
C GLY A 67 2.89 27.64 14.50
N GLY A 68 2.20 28.74 14.16
CA GLY A 68 1.39 29.46 15.14
C GLY A 68 0.21 30.23 14.55
N ASP A 69 -1.01 29.82 14.92
CA ASP A 69 -2.25 30.60 14.75
C ASP A 69 -2.40 31.63 15.89
N SER A 70 -1.29 32.16 16.41
CA SER A 70 -1.28 32.99 17.63
C SER A 70 -2.16 34.23 17.50
N GLY A 71 -2.21 34.87 16.33
CA GLY A 71 -3.12 36.00 16.06
C GLY A 71 -4.59 35.59 16.12
N LEU A 72 -4.97 34.46 15.52
CA LEU A 72 -6.35 33.96 15.49
C LEU A 72 -6.80 33.44 16.86
N LYS A 73 -5.91 32.78 17.61
CA LYS A 73 -6.14 32.33 18.98
C LYS A 73 -6.28 33.52 19.95
N ASN A 74 -5.45 34.56 19.81
CA ASN A 74 -5.52 35.79 20.62
C ASN A 74 -6.79 36.62 20.33
N ASP A 75 -7.20 36.69 19.06
CA ASP A 75 -8.42 37.41 18.71
C ASP A 75 -9.68 36.59 19.02
N GLY A 76 -9.61 35.25 18.93
CA GLY A 76 -10.66 34.35 19.40
C GLY A 76 -10.89 34.46 20.91
N THR A 77 -9.83 34.53 21.71
CA THR A 77 -9.91 34.77 23.16
C THR A 77 -10.42 36.18 23.48
N THR A 78 -10.01 37.19 22.72
CA THR A 78 -10.55 38.56 22.85
C THR A 78 -12.05 38.62 22.51
N GLN A 79 -12.49 37.91 21.46
CA GLN A 79 -13.89 37.87 21.06
C GLN A 79 -14.74 37.04 22.03
N TRP A 80 -14.17 36.04 22.69
CA TRP A 80 -14.86 35.37 23.82
C TRP A 80 -15.04 36.31 25.01
N ALA A 81 -14.08 37.19 25.30
CA ALA A 81 -14.21 38.16 26.39
C ALA A 81 -15.16 39.33 26.07
N THR A 82 -15.31 39.70 24.79
CA THR A 82 -15.96 40.96 24.38
C THR A 82 -17.17 40.80 23.47
N GLY A 83 -17.29 39.67 22.77
CA GLY A 83 -18.35 39.37 21.82
C GLY A 83 -19.68 39.01 22.48
N GLU A 84 -20.76 39.10 21.71
CA GLU A 84 -22.14 39.01 22.21
C GLU A 84 -22.46 37.64 22.84
N THR A 85 -21.96 36.54 22.28
CA THR A 85 -22.09 35.19 22.87
C THR A 85 -21.30 35.05 24.17
N GLY A 86 -20.07 35.56 24.20
CA GLY A 86 -19.22 35.55 25.40
C GLY A 86 -19.80 36.41 26.53
N LYS A 87 -20.34 37.58 26.18
CA LYS A 87 -21.14 38.41 27.07
C LYS A 87 -22.40 37.71 27.51
N THR A 88 -23.14 37.03 26.64
CA THR A 88 -24.37 36.30 27.01
C THR A 88 -24.07 35.16 27.99
N ILE A 89 -22.99 34.40 27.79
CA ILE A 89 -22.55 33.36 28.73
C ILE A 89 -22.11 33.98 30.06
N THR A 90 -21.34 35.07 30.02
CA THR A 90 -20.88 35.81 31.21
C THR A 90 -22.05 36.45 31.96
N GLU A 91 -22.99 37.05 31.26
CA GLU A 91 -24.22 37.67 31.79
C GLU A 91 -25.18 36.61 32.32
N SER A 92 -25.29 35.44 31.67
CA SER A 92 -26.05 34.31 32.23
C SER A 92 -25.44 33.81 33.54
N PHE A 93 -24.11 33.86 33.68
CA PHE A 93 -23.41 33.59 34.94
C PHE A 93 -23.59 34.72 35.97
N MET A 94 -23.61 35.98 35.52
CA MET A 94 -23.65 37.16 36.40
C MET A 94 -25.07 37.52 36.85
N ASN A 95 -26.09 37.23 36.03
CA ASN A 95 -27.51 37.55 36.22
C ASN A 95 -28.38 36.32 36.51
N LYS A 96 -27.78 35.14 36.74
CA LYS A 96 -28.53 34.02 37.34
C LYS A 96 -29.19 34.55 38.63
N PRO A 97 -30.51 34.42 38.83
CA PRO A 97 -31.17 34.89 40.04
C PRO A 97 -30.42 34.34 41.25
N LYS A 98 -30.24 35.18 42.29
CA LYS A 98 -29.54 34.81 43.52
C LYS A 98 -30.12 33.49 44.02
N ASP A 99 -29.43 32.37 43.79
CA ASP A 99 -29.77 31.12 44.45
C ASP A 99 -29.55 31.40 45.94
N ILE A 100 -30.65 31.55 46.68
CA ILE A 100 -30.60 31.67 48.14
C ILE A 100 -30.04 30.33 48.59
N LEU A 101 -28.74 30.29 48.92
CA LEU A 101 -28.16 29.12 49.57
C LEU A 101 -29.00 28.88 50.82
N SER A 102 -29.72 27.76 50.86
CA SER A 102 -30.50 27.40 52.02
C SER A 102 -29.57 27.41 53.23
N PRO A 103 -29.91 28.10 54.33
CA PRO A 103 -29.15 28.00 55.57
C PRO A 103 -29.01 26.54 56.00
N ASP A 104 -29.96 25.69 55.65
CA ASP A 104 -30.00 24.28 56.03
C ASP A 104 -29.31 23.37 55.01
N ALA A 105 -28.59 23.95 54.04
CA ALA A 105 -27.85 23.16 53.08
C ALA A 105 -26.71 22.40 53.78
N PRO A 106 -26.55 21.08 53.57
CA PRO A 106 -25.59 20.26 54.32
C PRO A 106 -24.13 20.77 54.29
N PHE A 107 -23.72 21.43 53.20
CA PHE A 107 -22.36 22.00 53.09
C PHE A 107 -22.17 23.26 53.95
N ILE A 108 -23.23 23.99 54.30
CA ILE A 108 -23.19 25.14 55.22
C ILE A 108 -23.15 24.66 56.68
N GLU A 109 -23.80 23.55 57.01
CA GLU A 109 -23.66 22.90 58.32
C GLU A 109 -22.21 22.53 58.61
N THR A 110 -21.51 21.95 57.64
CA THR A 110 -20.08 21.58 57.79
C THR A 110 -19.22 22.82 58.08
N GLY A 111 -19.43 23.92 57.35
CA GLY A 111 -18.73 25.18 57.60
C GLY A 111 -19.06 25.80 58.96
N ARG A 112 -20.31 25.72 59.42
CA ARG A 112 -20.72 26.17 60.76
C ARG A 112 -20.14 25.31 61.87
N ASP A 113 -20.07 23.99 61.68
CA ASP A 113 -19.45 23.08 62.63
C ASP A 113 -17.95 23.35 62.78
N VAL A 114 -17.26 23.68 61.67
CA VAL A 114 -15.86 24.13 61.70
C VAL A 114 -15.70 25.45 62.46
N ILE A 115 -16.58 26.43 62.24
CA ILE A 115 -16.57 27.71 62.97
C ILE A 115 -16.82 27.48 64.47
N ASN A 116 -17.80 26.65 64.82
CA ASN A 116 -18.15 26.34 66.21
C ASN A 116 -17.07 25.51 66.93
N ARG A 117 -16.27 24.76 66.18
CA ARG A 117 -15.15 23.95 66.70
C ARG A 117 -13.79 24.61 66.51
N ALA A 118 -13.72 25.84 65.98
CA ALA A 118 -12.47 26.52 65.67
C ALA A 118 -11.54 26.63 66.89
N ASP A 119 -12.08 26.87 68.08
CA ASP A 119 -11.30 26.91 69.33
C ASP A 119 -10.70 25.55 69.71
N SER A 120 -11.30 24.42 69.30
CA SER A 120 -10.74 23.08 69.51
C SER A 120 -9.76 22.64 68.42
N ILE A 121 -9.83 23.26 67.24
CA ILE A 121 -8.96 23.00 66.09
C ILE A 121 -7.66 23.82 66.20
N VAL A 122 -7.74 25.05 66.71
CA VAL A 122 -6.61 26.00 66.81
C VAL A 122 -6.12 26.17 68.25
N GLY A 123 -7.02 26.07 69.24
CA GLY A 123 -6.70 26.07 70.65
C GLY A 123 -6.37 24.66 71.11
N ASN A 124 -5.16 24.47 71.64
CA ASN A 124 -4.58 23.20 72.10
C ASN A 124 -5.31 22.63 73.33
N THR A 125 -6.60 22.30 73.18
CA THR A 125 -7.50 21.83 74.24
C THR A 125 -8.18 20.53 73.79
N GLY A 126 -7.57 19.40 74.16
CA GLY A 126 -8.27 18.15 74.41
C GLY A 126 -8.33 17.10 73.31
N GLN A 127 -8.35 17.46 72.02
CA GLN A 127 -8.28 16.47 70.92
C GLN A 127 -6.95 16.61 70.17
N GLN A 128 -6.19 15.52 70.08
CA GLN A 128 -4.97 15.46 69.27
C GLN A 128 -5.33 15.56 67.78
N CYS A 129 -5.36 16.79 67.29
CA CYS A 129 -5.42 17.08 65.87
C CYS A 129 -4.06 16.75 65.22
N SER A 130 -4.05 15.91 64.19
CA SER A 130 -2.83 15.62 63.42
C SER A 130 -3.01 16.00 61.95
N ALA A 131 -2.02 16.73 61.42
CA ALA A 131 -1.94 16.98 59.98
C ALA A 131 -1.49 15.71 59.28
N GLN A 132 -2.28 15.22 58.33
CA GLN A 132 -1.94 14.09 57.49
C GLN A 132 -2.02 14.47 56.03
N GLU A 133 -1.11 13.90 55.25
CA GLU A 133 -1.12 14.03 53.80
C GLU A 133 -1.93 12.86 53.24
N ILE A 134 -3.05 13.17 52.60
CA ILE A 134 -3.85 12.16 51.91
C ILE A 134 -3.52 12.20 50.42
N ASN A 135 -3.22 11.03 49.86
CA ASN A 135 -3.00 10.85 48.43
C ASN A 135 -4.19 10.10 47.86
N ARG A 136 -4.80 10.65 46.82
CA ARG A 136 -5.84 9.97 46.05
C ARG A 136 -5.42 9.86 44.60
N SER A 137 -5.62 8.67 44.05
CA SER A 137 -5.48 8.39 42.63
C SER A 137 -6.85 8.43 41.97
N GLU A 138 -6.96 9.19 40.89
CA GLU A 138 -8.10 9.21 39.99
C GLU A 138 -7.66 8.69 38.63
N PHE A 139 -8.52 7.95 37.95
CA PHE A 139 -8.22 7.37 36.64
C PHE A 139 -9.17 7.96 35.61
N THR A 140 -8.60 8.66 34.63
CA THR A 140 -9.37 9.22 33.50
C THR A 140 -9.04 8.44 32.24
N ASN A 141 -10.06 8.09 31.46
CA ASN A 141 -9.89 7.39 30.20
C ASN A 141 -9.85 8.37 29.03
N TYR A 142 -8.84 8.25 28.18
CA TYR A 142 -8.67 9.05 26.98
C TYR A 142 -8.67 8.16 25.76
N THR A 143 -9.50 8.46 24.77
CA THR A 143 -9.51 7.74 23.49
C THR A 143 -8.81 8.54 22.41
N CYS A 144 -7.94 7.87 21.65
CA CYS A 144 -7.12 8.46 20.61
C CYS A 144 -7.01 7.53 19.38
N GLU A 145 -6.57 8.08 18.26
CA GLU A 145 -6.40 7.41 16.96
C GLU A 145 -4.91 7.12 16.67
N ARG A 146 -4.60 5.88 16.23
CA ARG A 146 -3.24 5.46 15.82
C ARG A 146 -3.23 4.41 14.70
N ASP A 147 -2.17 4.39 13.88
CA ASP A 147 -1.96 3.39 12.82
C ASP A 147 -1.27 2.15 13.37
N THR A 148 -1.71 0.98 12.91
CA THR A 148 -1.12 -0.33 13.24
C THR A 148 -0.03 -0.71 12.24
N THR A 149 0.82 -1.66 12.61
CA THR A 149 1.75 -2.27 11.65
C THR A 149 1.01 -3.25 10.76
N VAL A 150 1.25 -3.20 9.45
CA VAL A 150 0.68 -4.12 8.46
C VAL A 150 1.80 -4.93 7.82
N GLU A 151 1.67 -6.25 7.90
CA GLU A 151 2.64 -7.21 7.38
C GLU A 151 2.00 -8.01 6.26
N GLU A 152 2.69 -8.06 5.12
CA GLU A 152 2.23 -8.68 3.89
C GLU A 152 3.29 -9.67 3.40
N TYR A 153 2.87 -10.67 2.63
CA TYR A 153 3.77 -11.74 2.20
C TYR A 153 3.76 -11.92 0.68
N CYS A 154 4.96 -11.99 0.11
CA CYS A 154 5.17 -12.45 -1.26
C CYS A 154 5.66 -13.89 -1.23
N THR A 155 5.24 -14.68 -2.21
CA THR A 155 5.78 -16.02 -2.44
C THR A 155 6.58 -16.01 -3.73
N ARG A 156 7.77 -16.61 -3.72
CA ARG A 156 8.53 -16.89 -4.95
C ARG A 156 8.87 -18.36 -5.01
N THR A 157 8.50 -19.01 -6.11
CA THR A 157 8.68 -20.45 -6.30
C THR A 157 9.58 -20.69 -7.51
N ALA A 158 10.58 -21.53 -7.33
CA ALA A 158 11.46 -21.95 -8.41
C ALA A 158 10.78 -23.02 -9.26
N SER A 159 10.72 -22.74 -10.55
CA SER A 159 10.28 -23.67 -11.58
C SER A 159 11.48 -24.12 -12.41
N ILE A 160 11.50 -25.40 -12.79
CA ILE A 160 12.56 -25.93 -13.65
C ILE A 160 12.07 -25.86 -15.08
N THR A 161 12.79 -25.14 -15.91
CA THR A 161 12.59 -25.04 -17.36
C THR A 161 13.93 -25.30 -18.06
N GLY A 162 14.01 -25.17 -19.38
CA GLY A 162 15.27 -25.35 -20.09
C GLY A 162 15.17 -25.20 -21.60
N ASP A 163 16.33 -25.08 -22.25
CA ASP A 163 16.45 -24.90 -23.69
C ASP A 163 17.15 -26.09 -24.34
N TRP A 164 16.85 -26.31 -25.62
CA TRP A 164 17.56 -27.31 -26.42
C TRP A 164 18.84 -26.73 -27.01
N LYS A 165 19.98 -27.32 -26.62
CA LYS A 165 21.26 -27.11 -27.26
C LYS A 165 21.47 -28.20 -28.31
N TYR A 166 21.63 -27.80 -29.56
CA TYR A 166 21.88 -28.72 -30.66
C TYR A 166 23.38 -28.88 -30.88
N THR A 167 23.84 -30.12 -31.03
CA THR A 167 25.21 -30.44 -31.39
C THR A 167 25.22 -31.31 -32.64
N ASP A 168 26.18 -31.06 -33.53
CA ASP A 168 26.38 -31.89 -34.70
C ASP A 168 27.50 -32.89 -34.41
N GLU A 169 27.22 -34.18 -34.57
CA GLU A 169 28.20 -35.26 -34.41
C GLU A 169 28.42 -35.96 -35.76
N TYR A 170 29.67 -36.32 -36.07
CA TYR A 170 29.98 -37.14 -37.25
C TYR A 170 30.03 -38.62 -36.87
N ARG A 171 29.20 -39.44 -37.51
CA ARG A 171 29.15 -40.90 -37.30
C ARG A 171 29.55 -41.63 -38.57
N GLU A 172 30.45 -42.61 -38.42
CA GLU A 172 30.78 -43.54 -39.50
C GLU A 172 29.81 -44.73 -39.48
N VAL A 173 29.19 -45.01 -40.62
CA VAL A 173 28.24 -46.10 -40.81
C VAL A 173 28.72 -46.99 -41.94
N THR A 174 28.90 -48.28 -41.68
CA THR A 174 29.24 -49.27 -42.70
C THR A 174 28.05 -50.17 -42.96
N ILE A 175 27.59 -50.21 -44.21
CA ILE A 175 26.55 -51.11 -44.70
C ILE A 175 27.25 -52.29 -45.39
N PRO A 176 27.31 -53.47 -44.76
CA PRO A 176 27.91 -54.65 -45.36
C PRO A 176 27.01 -55.22 -46.45
N HIS A 177 27.57 -56.11 -47.28
CA HIS A 177 26.85 -56.77 -48.37
C HIS A 177 25.54 -57.45 -47.92
N SER A 178 25.52 -58.05 -46.73
CA SER A 178 24.32 -58.71 -46.17
C SER A 178 23.12 -57.78 -45.94
N GLN A 179 23.36 -56.46 -45.83
CA GLN A 179 22.33 -55.44 -45.69
C GLN A 179 21.86 -54.87 -47.04
N PHE A 180 22.53 -55.20 -48.14
CA PHE A 180 22.02 -54.91 -49.48
C PHE A 180 20.94 -55.90 -49.88
N ARG A 181 20.01 -55.43 -50.70
CA ARG A 181 19.03 -56.23 -51.43
C ARG A 181 19.29 -56.01 -52.90
N PHE A 182 19.38 -57.11 -53.66
CA PHE A 182 19.61 -57.09 -55.09
C PHE A 182 18.36 -57.60 -55.80
N GLY A 183 17.99 -56.93 -56.88
CA GLY A 183 16.86 -57.24 -57.73
C GLY A 183 17.15 -56.81 -59.16
N ARG A 184 16.14 -56.94 -60.02
CA ARG A 184 16.27 -56.61 -61.43
C ARG A 184 15.05 -55.86 -61.95
N ASP A 185 15.31 -54.95 -62.87
CA ASP A 185 14.31 -54.32 -63.72
C ASP A 185 14.71 -54.60 -65.18
N GLY A 186 14.15 -55.68 -65.75
CA GLY A 186 14.65 -56.28 -66.98
C GLY A 186 16.13 -56.67 -66.86
N LYS A 187 16.98 -56.17 -67.76
CA LYS A 187 18.43 -56.40 -67.72
C LYS A 187 19.16 -55.54 -66.67
N LYS A 188 18.53 -54.50 -66.14
CA LYS A 188 19.13 -53.58 -65.18
C LYS A 188 19.27 -54.20 -63.81
N LEU A 189 20.47 -54.14 -63.24
CA LEU A 189 20.68 -54.43 -61.83
C LEU A 189 20.03 -53.32 -61.00
N VAL A 190 19.23 -53.70 -60.01
CA VAL A 190 18.70 -52.79 -58.99
C VAL A 190 19.21 -53.27 -57.64
N PHE A 191 19.71 -52.37 -56.82
CA PHE A 191 20.16 -52.70 -55.47
C PHE A 191 19.71 -51.63 -54.48
N SER A 192 19.48 -52.03 -53.24
CA SER A 192 19.01 -51.10 -52.21
C SER A 192 19.50 -51.47 -50.83
N PHE A 193 19.56 -50.51 -49.92
CA PHE A 193 19.74 -50.74 -48.48
C PHE A 193 18.77 -49.86 -47.69
N THR A 194 18.51 -50.24 -46.44
CA THR A 194 17.70 -49.44 -45.50
C THR A 194 18.62 -48.62 -44.62
N ALA A 195 18.42 -47.30 -44.56
CA ALA A 195 19.22 -46.39 -43.74
C ALA A 195 19.08 -46.74 -42.25
N PRO A 196 20.20 -47.06 -41.54
CA PRO A 196 20.14 -47.46 -40.13
C PRO A 196 20.00 -46.27 -39.17
N VAL A 197 20.35 -45.05 -39.60
CA VAL A 197 20.27 -43.81 -38.81
C VAL A 197 19.89 -42.63 -39.69
N SER A 198 19.28 -41.61 -39.10
CA SER A 198 19.01 -40.33 -39.76
C SER A 198 20.25 -39.43 -39.73
N GLY A 199 20.50 -38.67 -40.80
CA GLY A 199 21.60 -37.70 -40.86
C GLY A 199 21.83 -37.16 -42.26
N THR A 200 22.70 -36.15 -42.35
CA THR A 200 23.18 -35.61 -43.64
C THR A 200 24.47 -36.31 -44.03
N VAL A 201 24.54 -36.85 -45.25
CA VAL A 201 25.76 -37.50 -45.75
C VAL A 201 26.84 -36.44 -45.98
N GLU A 202 27.99 -36.59 -45.32
CA GLU A 202 29.19 -35.77 -45.59
C GLU A 202 30.02 -36.41 -46.72
N SER A 203 30.22 -37.73 -46.65
CA SER A 203 30.89 -38.50 -47.69
C SER A 203 30.38 -39.94 -47.73
N ALA A 204 30.49 -40.56 -48.90
CA ALA A 204 30.11 -41.95 -49.11
C ALA A 204 31.04 -42.61 -50.12
N ALA A 205 31.35 -43.89 -49.91
CA ALA A 205 32.15 -44.67 -50.83
C ALA A 205 31.64 -46.11 -50.87
N LEU A 206 31.48 -46.66 -52.08
CA LEU A 206 31.09 -48.03 -52.31
C LEU A 206 32.33 -48.86 -52.65
N THR A 207 32.67 -49.82 -51.80
CA THR A 207 33.69 -50.83 -52.10
C THR A 207 33.02 -52.03 -52.75
N VAL A 208 33.57 -52.48 -53.88
CA VAL A 208 33.08 -53.62 -54.65
C VAL A 208 34.18 -54.67 -54.77
N TYR A 209 33.86 -55.92 -54.43
CA TYR A 209 34.66 -57.09 -54.74
C TYR A 209 34.07 -57.85 -55.94
N ALA A 210 34.93 -58.21 -56.89
CA ALA A 210 34.54 -58.82 -58.14
C ALA A 210 34.95 -60.31 -58.22
N ALA A 211 34.00 -61.23 -58.12
CA ALA A 211 34.19 -62.65 -58.46
C ALA A 211 33.90 -62.96 -59.94
N PHE A 212 33.56 -61.93 -60.71
CA PHE A 212 33.32 -61.96 -62.15
C PHE A 212 33.67 -60.59 -62.75
N TYR A 213 33.91 -60.52 -64.06
CA TYR A 213 34.24 -59.26 -64.72
C TYR A 213 33.02 -58.33 -64.72
N PHE A 214 33.15 -57.12 -64.15
CA PHE A 214 32.06 -56.15 -64.10
C PHE A 214 31.81 -55.43 -65.44
N LEU A 215 32.56 -55.75 -66.51
CA LEU A 215 32.24 -55.30 -67.88
C LEU A 215 32.04 -53.78 -68.02
N ASN A 216 32.82 -52.98 -67.28
CA ASN A 216 32.67 -51.52 -67.22
C ASN A 216 31.22 -51.10 -66.88
N SER A 217 30.64 -51.72 -65.84
CA SER A 217 29.26 -51.46 -65.42
C SER A 217 29.09 -50.04 -64.91
N ARG A 218 28.11 -49.31 -65.44
CA ARG A 218 27.79 -47.95 -65.00
C ARG A 218 26.57 -47.97 -64.07
N TYR A 219 26.76 -47.50 -62.84
CA TYR A 219 25.73 -47.45 -61.81
C TYR A 219 25.41 -46.00 -61.42
N THR A 220 24.14 -45.76 -61.14
CA THR A 220 23.64 -44.54 -60.49
C THR A 220 23.20 -44.88 -59.07
N PHE A 221 23.79 -44.25 -58.06
CA PHE A 221 23.46 -44.49 -56.64
C PHE A 221 23.86 -43.29 -55.78
N MET A 222 23.02 -42.92 -54.80
CA MET A 222 23.21 -41.75 -53.93
C MET A 222 23.67 -40.50 -54.70
N ASN A 223 22.89 -40.12 -55.72
CA ASN A 223 23.15 -39.00 -56.63
C ASN A 223 24.52 -39.03 -57.35
N SER A 224 25.18 -40.18 -57.35
CA SER A 224 26.49 -40.38 -57.98
C SER A 224 26.36 -41.31 -59.17
N THR A 225 27.13 -41.07 -60.21
CA THR A 225 27.28 -41.99 -61.34
C THR A 225 28.72 -42.45 -61.40
N PHE A 226 28.96 -43.75 -61.39
CA PHE A 226 30.31 -44.31 -61.41
C PHE A 226 30.36 -45.60 -62.22
N ASN A 227 31.56 -45.94 -62.70
CA ASN A 227 31.81 -47.13 -63.48
C ASN A 227 32.65 -48.12 -62.70
N VAL A 228 32.28 -49.40 -62.76
CA VAL A 228 33.00 -50.52 -62.15
C VAL A 228 33.59 -51.37 -63.27
N SER A 229 34.91 -51.30 -63.43
CA SER A 229 35.67 -52.02 -64.47
C SER A 229 36.54 -53.14 -63.89
N LEU A 230 36.19 -53.64 -62.71
CA LEU A 230 36.94 -54.66 -61.98
C LEU A 230 36.88 -56.03 -62.68
N ILE A 231 38.02 -56.71 -62.78
CA ILE A 231 38.12 -58.11 -63.21
C ILE A 231 38.06 -59.07 -62.01
N ASN A 232 37.93 -60.37 -62.29
CA ASN A 232 37.82 -61.41 -61.26
C ASN A 232 39.00 -61.36 -60.26
N GLY A 233 38.69 -61.39 -58.97
CA GLY A 233 39.62 -61.31 -57.85
C GLY A 233 39.91 -59.88 -57.37
N GLN A 234 39.48 -58.84 -58.09
CA GLN A 234 39.79 -57.45 -57.73
C GLN A 234 38.79 -56.85 -56.73
N THR A 235 39.30 -55.93 -55.92
CA THR A 235 38.50 -55.01 -55.10
C THR A 235 38.78 -53.58 -55.51
N GLY A 236 37.73 -52.77 -55.63
CA GLY A 236 37.85 -51.33 -55.88
C GLY A 236 36.92 -50.54 -54.99
N THR A 237 37.32 -49.32 -54.64
CA THR A 237 36.49 -48.38 -53.88
C THR A 237 36.12 -47.20 -54.77
N PHE A 238 34.82 -46.95 -54.89
CA PHE A 238 34.24 -45.95 -55.77
C PHE A 238 33.65 -44.83 -54.90
N PRO A 239 34.22 -43.60 -54.91
CA PRO A 239 33.66 -42.49 -54.17
C PRO A 239 32.32 -42.09 -54.80
N LEU A 240 31.32 -41.89 -53.94
CA LEU A 240 29.99 -41.41 -54.34
C LEU A 240 29.97 -39.89 -54.17
N SER A 241 30.59 -39.19 -55.11
CA SER A 241 30.82 -37.73 -55.03
C SER A 241 29.54 -36.89 -54.98
N GLY A 242 28.43 -37.38 -55.53
CA GLY A 242 27.12 -36.73 -55.46
C GLY A 242 26.34 -36.99 -54.17
N ALA A 243 26.86 -37.86 -53.28
CA ALA A 243 26.17 -38.21 -52.04
C ALA A 243 26.26 -37.11 -50.97
N ALA A 244 27.27 -36.22 -51.03
CA ALA A 244 27.44 -35.14 -50.08
C ALA A 244 26.21 -34.21 -50.05
N GLY A 245 25.67 -33.94 -48.86
CA GLY A 245 24.45 -33.15 -48.66
C GLY A 245 23.14 -33.93 -48.77
N LEU A 246 23.17 -35.22 -49.14
CA LEU A 246 21.98 -36.07 -49.17
C LEU A 246 21.42 -36.25 -47.75
N GLN A 247 20.13 -35.96 -47.56
CA GLN A 247 19.44 -36.23 -46.30
C GLN A 247 18.96 -37.68 -46.26
N MET A 248 19.36 -38.42 -45.23
CA MET A 248 18.92 -39.77 -44.96
C MET A 248 18.02 -39.78 -43.73
N THR A 249 16.89 -40.48 -43.81
CA THR A 249 16.01 -40.74 -42.66
C THR A 249 16.12 -42.21 -42.26
N GLN A 250 16.23 -42.52 -40.97
CA GLN A 250 16.23 -43.89 -40.47
C GLN A 250 15.01 -44.66 -41.00
N GLY A 251 15.24 -45.85 -41.55
CA GLY A 251 14.20 -46.67 -42.18
C GLY A 251 13.94 -46.34 -43.66
N GLN A 252 14.52 -45.27 -44.20
CA GLN A 252 14.42 -44.95 -45.63
C GLN A 252 15.17 -45.98 -46.48
N VAL A 253 14.55 -46.44 -47.56
CA VAL A 253 15.21 -47.32 -48.54
C VAL A 253 15.89 -46.46 -49.61
N LEU A 254 17.22 -46.60 -49.74
CA LEU A 254 17.98 -45.95 -50.81
C LEU A 254 18.30 -46.96 -51.89
N THR A 255 18.01 -46.61 -53.14
CA THR A 255 18.13 -47.50 -54.30
C THR A 255 19.18 -46.98 -55.28
N GLY A 256 19.99 -47.90 -55.80
CA GLY A 256 20.88 -47.71 -56.93
C GLY A 256 20.54 -48.67 -58.05
N SER A 257 20.94 -48.32 -59.27
CA SER A 257 20.72 -49.20 -60.41
C SER A 257 21.69 -48.94 -61.54
N GLY A 258 21.83 -49.89 -62.46
CA GLY A 258 22.69 -49.74 -63.63
C GLY A 258 22.86 -51.01 -64.43
N CYS A 259 23.69 -50.93 -65.45
CA CYS A 259 23.95 -52.03 -66.37
C CYS A 259 25.45 -52.14 -66.69
N THR A 260 25.84 -53.32 -67.15
CA THR A 260 27.12 -53.57 -67.81
C THR A 260 27.25 -52.76 -69.10
N ALA A 261 28.45 -52.78 -69.71
CA ALA A 261 28.74 -52.10 -70.98
C ALA A 261 28.44 -50.59 -70.93
N ASN A 262 28.97 -49.91 -69.91
CA ASN A 262 28.80 -48.46 -69.69
C ASN A 262 27.34 -48.02 -69.55
N GLY A 263 26.46 -48.91 -69.07
CA GLY A 263 25.05 -48.62 -68.82
C GLY A 263 24.09 -48.99 -69.95
N ASN A 264 24.58 -49.54 -71.06
CA ASN A 264 23.74 -49.89 -72.21
C ASN A 264 22.92 -51.18 -72.03
N CYS A 265 23.33 -52.03 -71.10
CA CYS A 265 22.83 -53.40 -70.93
C CYS A 265 23.11 -54.28 -72.17
N ILE A 266 23.41 -55.55 -71.95
CA ILE A 266 23.81 -56.51 -73.00
C ILE A 266 22.61 -57.43 -73.29
N TRP A 267 21.82 -57.08 -74.29
CA TRP A 267 20.60 -57.82 -74.66
C TRP A 267 20.87 -59.17 -75.34
N GLY A 268 21.98 -59.30 -76.07
CA GLY A 268 22.39 -60.53 -76.76
C GLY A 268 23.36 -61.42 -75.95
N GLY A 269 23.52 -61.17 -74.66
CA GLY A 269 24.50 -61.86 -73.81
C GLY A 269 24.04 -62.01 -72.36
N ASN A 270 24.87 -62.67 -71.55
CA ASN A 270 24.60 -62.99 -70.14
C ASN A 270 25.36 -62.09 -69.15
N GLY A 271 25.97 -61.00 -69.62
CA GLY A 271 26.83 -60.14 -68.80
C GLY A 271 26.09 -59.53 -67.60
N ASP A 272 24.96 -58.86 -67.83
CA ASP A 272 24.16 -58.30 -66.75
C ASP A 272 23.57 -59.37 -65.82
N ASP A 273 23.15 -60.51 -66.40
CA ASP A 273 22.60 -61.64 -65.63
C ASP A 273 23.66 -62.19 -64.68
N THR A 274 24.88 -62.40 -65.18
CA THR A 274 25.99 -62.96 -64.39
C THR A 274 26.44 -62.00 -63.29
N VAL A 275 26.51 -60.69 -63.58
CA VAL A 275 26.84 -59.69 -62.54
C VAL A 275 25.77 -59.67 -61.44
N TYR A 276 24.49 -59.73 -61.82
CA TYR A 276 23.40 -59.87 -60.86
C TYR A 276 23.53 -61.15 -60.03
N ASP A 277 23.70 -62.31 -60.66
CA ASP A 277 23.76 -63.60 -59.97
C ASP A 277 24.92 -63.65 -58.98
N LYS A 278 26.09 -63.10 -59.34
CA LYS A 278 27.25 -63.04 -58.45
C LYS A 278 27.04 -62.13 -57.25
N LEU A 279 26.33 -61.01 -57.42
CA LEU A 279 25.97 -60.13 -56.30
C LEU A 279 24.86 -60.75 -55.45
N ALA A 280 23.83 -61.32 -56.06
CA ALA A 280 22.72 -61.96 -55.35
C ALA A 280 23.17 -63.20 -54.56
N SER A 281 24.14 -63.95 -55.07
CA SER A 281 24.72 -65.11 -54.37
C SER A 281 25.78 -64.72 -53.31
N GLY A 282 26.18 -63.46 -53.25
CA GLY A 282 27.28 -62.97 -52.40
C GLY A 282 28.69 -63.37 -52.84
N ALA A 283 28.85 -63.91 -54.04
CA ALA A 283 30.18 -64.19 -54.60
C ALA A 283 30.93 -62.88 -54.92
N SER A 284 30.23 -61.90 -55.48
CA SER A 284 30.63 -60.50 -55.54
C SER A 284 29.97 -59.74 -54.39
N THR A 285 30.68 -58.77 -53.81
CA THR A 285 30.17 -58.06 -52.63
C THR A 285 30.22 -56.54 -52.79
N PHE A 286 29.23 -55.88 -52.18
CA PHE A 286 29.13 -54.43 -52.05
C PHE A 286 29.24 -54.07 -50.58
N THR A 287 30.12 -53.15 -50.23
CA THR A 287 30.24 -52.59 -48.88
C THR A 287 30.24 -51.07 -48.98
N LEU A 288 29.23 -50.43 -48.40
CA LEU A 288 29.10 -48.97 -48.44
C LEU A 288 29.57 -48.39 -47.11
N LYS A 289 30.52 -47.45 -47.17
CA LYS A 289 30.93 -46.63 -46.03
C LYS A 289 30.34 -45.24 -46.18
N LEU A 290 29.68 -44.77 -45.13
CA LEU A 290 29.08 -43.46 -45.02
C LEU A 290 29.70 -42.72 -43.83
N ARG A 291 29.95 -41.43 -44.01
CA ARG A 291 30.20 -40.51 -42.90
C ARG A 291 29.03 -39.54 -42.84
N LEU A 292 28.25 -39.61 -41.77
CA LEU A 292 27.01 -38.87 -41.60
C LEU A 292 27.19 -37.79 -40.54
N LYS A 293 26.71 -36.58 -40.83
CA LYS A 293 26.49 -35.53 -39.85
C LYS A 293 25.11 -35.73 -39.22
N VAL A 294 25.09 -36.16 -37.97
CA VAL A 294 23.88 -36.43 -37.18
C VAL A 294 23.67 -35.26 -36.22
N ARG A 295 22.44 -34.74 -36.19
CA ARG A 295 22.08 -33.67 -35.25
C ARG A 295 21.58 -34.30 -33.96
N ASP A 296 22.32 -34.11 -32.89
CA ASP A 296 21.90 -34.44 -31.53
C ASP A 296 21.39 -33.18 -30.83
N ARG A 297 20.63 -33.37 -29.76
CA ARG A 297 20.20 -32.28 -28.88
C ARG A 297 20.36 -32.68 -27.43
N GLU A 298 20.66 -31.69 -26.62
CA GLU A 298 20.78 -31.80 -25.18
C GLU A 298 19.90 -30.72 -24.56
N TRP A 299 19.04 -31.14 -23.63
CA TRP A 299 18.24 -30.20 -22.88
C TRP A 299 19.04 -29.65 -21.72
N ILE A 300 19.20 -28.32 -21.68
CA ILE A 300 19.95 -27.62 -20.66
C ILE A 300 18.94 -27.06 -19.64
N PRO A 301 18.85 -27.63 -18.42
CA PRO A 301 17.93 -27.14 -17.40
C PRO A 301 18.38 -25.77 -16.88
N ARG A 302 17.41 -24.94 -16.48
CA ARG A 302 17.62 -23.70 -15.73
C ARG A 302 16.48 -23.50 -14.74
N VAL A 303 16.76 -22.75 -13.69
CA VAL A 303 15.74 -22.35 -12.70
C VAL A 303 15.17 -21.00 -13.09
N GLU A 304 13.84 -20.92 -13.19
CA GLU A 304 13.11 -19.66 -13.34
C GLU A 304 12.21 -19.44 -12.13
N TRP A 305 12.30 -18.26 -11.54
CA TRP A 305 11.53 -17.89 -10.35
C TRP A 305 10.24 -17.20 -10.75
N VAL A 306 9.12 -17.72 -10.26
CA VAL A 306 7.82 -17.08 -10.38
C VAL A 306 7.48 -16.43 -9.04
N GLU A 307 7.28 -15.13 -9.05
CA GLU A 307 6.88 -14.35 -7.88
C GLU A 307 5.39 -14.02 -7.94
N SER A 308 4.71 -14.14 -6.80
CA SER A 308 3.32 -13.77 -6.60
C SER A 308 3.19 -12.97 -5.30
N CYS A 309 2.62 -11.78 -5.41
CA CYS A 309 2.37 -10.87 -4.29
C CYS A 309 0.94 -10.35 -4.38
N PRO A 310 0.15 -10.40 -3.29
CA PRO A 310 -1.20 -9.82 -3.28
C PRO A 310 -1.19 -8.27 -3.23
N PHE A 311 -0.02 -7.67 -3.03
CA PHE A 311 0.20 -6.24 -2.93
C PHE A 311 1.33 -5.77 -3.86
N ASN A 312 1.45 -4.46 -4.04
CA ASN A 312 2.57 -3.87 -4.75
C ASN A 312 3.81 -3.84 -3.84
N LYS A 313 4.86 -4.59 -4.18
CA LYS A 313 6.10 -4.67 -3.39
C LYS A 313 6.75 -3.32 -3.10
N VAL A 314 6.55 -2.33 -3.97
CA VAL A 314 7.07 -0.97 -3.74
C VAL A 314 6.45 -0.34 -2.49
N ASP A 315 5.24 -0.75 -2.10
CA ASP A 315 4.57 -0.25 -0.89
C ASP A 315 5.18 -0.81 0.40
N GLY A 316 6.00 -1.85 0.32
CA GLY A 316 6.53 -2.57 1.48
C GLY A 316 8.05 -2.49 1.62
N VAL A 317 8.52 -2.49 2.86
CA VAL A 317 9.94 -2.73 3.17
C VAL A 317 10.12 -4.20 3.51
N LEU A 318 11.00 -4.90 2.77
CA LEU A 318 11.35 -6.28 3.08
C LEU A 318 11.96 -6.36 4.49
N LYS A 319 11.38 -7.20 5.35
CA LYS A 319 11.84 -7.42 6.73
C LYS A 319 12.48 -8.77 6.94
N GLY A 320 12.15 -9.76 6.11
CA GLY A 320 12.73 -11.08 6.21
C GLY A 320 12.34 -11.98 5.06
N THR A 321 13.12 -13.02 4.87
CA THR A 321 12.94 -14.06 3.86
C THR A 321 12.98 -15.41 4.57
N GLU A 322 11.94 -16.21 4.38
CA GLU A 322 11.83 -17.55 4.93
C GLU A 322 11.84 -18.59 3.81
N CYS A 323 12.61 -19.66 3.99
CA CYS A 323 12.58 -20.79 3.07
C CYS A 323 11.37 -21.69 3.40
N THR A 324 10.43 -21.79 2.45
CA THR A 324 9.19 -22.59 2.60
C THR A 324 9.27 -23.97 1.98
N GLU A 325 10.11 -24.16 0.95
CA GLU A 325 10.42 -25.48 0.40
C GLU A 325 11.94 -25.72 0.52
N PRO A 326 12.38 -26.69 1.34
CA PRO A 326 13.79 -26.92 1.63
C PRO A 326 14.68 -27.00 0.38
N GLY A 327 15.90 -26.47 0.49
CA GLY A 327 16.91 -26.61 -0.55
C GLY A 327 17.34 -28.06 -0.79
N GLY A 328 18.01 -28.27 -1.92
CA GLY A 328 18.53 -29.57 -2.30
C GLY A 328 18.69 -29.73 -3.80
N THR A 329 19.32 -30.83 -4.20
CA THR A 329 19.48 -31.19 -5.62
C THR A 329 18.22 -31.86 -6.14
N LYS A 330 17.55 -31.24 -7.11
CA LYS A 330 16.53 -31.90 -7.93
C LYS A 330 17.20 -32.53 -9.14
N THR A 331 16.81 -33.76 -9.46
CA THR A 331 17.36 -34.51 -10.60
C THR A 331 16.23 -34.99 -11.51
N GLY A 332 16.58 -35.26 -12.77
CA GLY A 332 15.64 -35.87 -13.71
C GLY A 332 16.37 -36.39 -14.94
N ILE A 333 15.59 -36.93 -15.87
CA ILE A 333 16.11 -37.49 -17.13
C ILE A 333 15.32 -36.86 -18.27
N MET A 334 16.02 -36.35 -19.29
CA MET A 334 15.40 -35.89 -20.53
C MET A 334 16.10 -36.55 -21.71
N GLU A 335 15.34 -37.29 -22.54
CA GLU A 335 15.86 -38.08 -23.68
C GLU A 335 17.05 -38.99 -23.30
N GLY A 336 16.99 -39.61 -22.11
CA GLY A 336 18.03 -40.52 -21.60
C GLY A 336 19.27 -39.83 -21.02
N LYS A 337 19.37 -38.49 -21.11
CA LYS A 337 20.43 -37.70 -20.49
C LYS A 337 19.99 -37.23 -19.10
N PRO A 338 20.75 -37.54 -18.03
CA PRO A 338 20.41 -37.08 -16.69
C PRO A 338 20.72 -35.59 -16.54
N TRP A 339 19.92 -34.90 -15.74
CA TRP A 339 20.15 -33.52 -15.34
C TRP A 339 20.03 -33.37 -13.84
N ASN A 340 20.72 -32.38 -13.28
CA ASN A 340 20.61 -32.01 -11.87
C ASN A 340 20.68 -30.48 -11.72
N LEU A 341 19.91 -29.95 -10.78
CA LEU A 341 19.92 -28.55 -10.37
C LEU A 341 19.91 -28.50 -8.85
N THR A 342 20.76 -27.66 -8.27
CA THR A 342 20.83 -27.47 -6.81
C THR A 342 20.44 -26.05 -6.48
N GLU A 343 19.47 -25.90 -5.60
CA GLU A 343 19.06 -24.60 -5.04
C GLU A 343 19.16 -24.62 -3.52
N ALA A 344 19.47 -23.46 -2.93
CA ALA A 344 19.49 -23.30 -1.48
C ALA A 344 18.09 -23.40 -0.86
N CYS A 345 17.06 -23.13 -1.65
CA CYS A 345 15.65 -23.28 -1.31
C CYS A 345 14.84 -23.30 -2.61
N TRP A 346 13.78 -24.10 -2.68
CA TRP A 346 12.94 -24.20 -3.89
C TRP A 346 11.72 -23.28 -3.86
N ALA A 347 11.37 -22.73 -2.69
CA ALA A 347 10.32 -21.73 -2.57
C ALA A 347 10.58 -20.84 -1.35
N TYR A 348 10.52 -19.53 -1.52
CA TYR A 348 10.65 -18.57 -0.43
C TYR A 348 9.33 -17.84 -0.16
N ARG A 349 9.15 -17.45 1.10
CA ARG A 349 8.15 -16.50 1.55
C ARG A 349 8.86 -15.27 2.08
N ASP A 350 8.64 -14.15 1.42
CA ASP A 350 9.25 -12.86 1.76
C ASP A 350 8.24 -12.01 2.53
N LYS A 351 8.62 -11.57 3.72
CA LYS A 351 7.81 -10.75 4.63
C LYS A 351 8.09 -9.27 4.39
N TYR A 352 7.06 -8.52 4.06
CA TYR A 352 7.10 -7.07 3.85
C TYR A 352 6.29 -6.35 4.91
N VAL A 353 6.78 -5.20 5.38
CA VAL A 353 5.97 -4.26 6.18
C VAL A 353 5.51 -3.14 5.26
N THR A 354 4.21 -3.08 4.98
CA THR A 354 3.58 -2.10 4.06
C THR A 354 3.04 -0.87 4.78
N GLN A 355 2.85 -0.96 6.10
CA GLN A 355 2.56 0.16 6.97
C GLN A 355 3.32 -0.02 8.27
N SER A 356 4.06 1.00 8.69
CA SER A 356 4.64 1.05 10.04
C SER A 356 3.61 1.61 11.00
N ALA A 357 3.58 1.11 12.24
CA ALA A 357 2.79 1.73 13.29
C ALA A 357 3.16 3.22 13.45
N ASP A 358 2.15 4.03 13.68
CA ASP A 358 2.27 5.45 14.00
C ASP A 358 1.36 5.71 15.20
N ASN A 359 1.91 6.27 16.27
CA ASN A 359 1.13 6.53 17.48
C ASN A 359 0.10 7.63 17.27
N GLY A 360 0.19 8.43 16.20
CA GLY A 360 -0.85 9.38 15.85
C GLY A 360 -1.16 10.36 16.99
N THR A 361 -2.45 10.57 17.25
CA THR A 361 -2.93 11.39 18.37
C THR A 361 -2.71 10.73 19.75
N CYS A 362 -2.33 9.45 19.78
CA CYS A 362 -2.02 8.73 21.03
C CYS A 362 -0.62 9.01 21.57
N GLN A 363 0.27 9.70 20.83
CA GLN A 363 1.65 9.92 21.25
C GLN A 363 1.76 10.53 22.66
N ALA A 364 0.89 11.49 23.00
CA ALA A 364 0.86 12.13 24.32
C ALA A 364 0.58 11.15 25.47
N TYR A 365 -0.21 10.09 25.22
CA TYR A 365 -0.53 9.07 26.23
C TYR A 365 0.48 7.92 26.23
N VAL A 366 1.10 7.62 25.07
CA VAL A 366 2.20 6.66 24.97
C VAL A 366 3.43 7.14 25.74
N ASP A 367 3.73 8.44 25.67
CA ASP A 367 4.89 9.03 26.35
C ASP A 367 4.64 9.30 27.84
N ASN A 368 3.38 9.21 28.30
CA ASN A 368 3.03 9.45 29.69
C ASN A 368 3.08 8.16 30.52
N PRO A 369 4.03 8.01 31.47
CA PRO A 369 4.16 6.82 32.29
C PRO A 369 2.97 6.58 33.24
N ALA A 370 2.13 7.58 33.48
CA ALA A 370 0.90 7.44 34.27
C ALA A 370 -0.26 6.82 33.47
N CYS A 371 -0.10 6.64 32.15
CA CYS A 371 -1.12 6.13 31.25
C CYS A 371 -0.86 4.66 30.86
N THR A 372 -1.89 3.82 30.96
CA THR A 372 -1.85 2.43 30.51
C THR A 372 -2.94 2.17 29.48
N LEU A 373 -2.61 1.44 28.41
CA LEU A 373 -3.57 1.08 27.38
C LEU A 373 -4.63 0.12 27.93
N ALA A 374 -5.89 0.57 27.97
CA ALA A 374 -7.01 -0.16 28.55
C ALA A 374 -7.83 -0.94 27.50
N ALA A 375 -8.05 -0.36 26.32
CA ALA A 375 -8.84 -0.98 25.26
C ALA A 375 -8.37 -0.59 23.85
N ARG A 376 -8.73 -1.41 22.87
CA ARG A 376 -8.51 -1.16 21.44
C ARG A 376 -9.76 -1.51 20.65
N GLN A 377 -10.09 -0.70 19.66
CA GLN A 377 -11.14 -0.96 18.70
C GLN A 377 -10.64 -0.60 17.30
N CYS A 378 -10.73 -1.53 16.35
CA CYS A 378 -10.33 -1.22 14.98
C CYS A 378 -11.30 -0.19 14.38
N ALA A 379 -10.75 0.87 13.80
CA ALA A 379 -11.53 1.87 13.09
C ALA A 379 -11.88 1.39 11.68
N PHE A 380 -10.91 0.81 10.96
CA PHE A 380 -11.14 0.20 9.66
C PHE A 380 -10.06 -0.83 9.30
N TYR A 381 -10.49 -1.78 8.46
CA TYR A 381 -9.69 -2.92 8.02
C TYR A 381 -9.22 -2.75 6.57
N SER A 382 -8.17 -3.49 6.20
CA SER A 382 -7.80 -3.73 4.80
C SER A 382 -8.84 -4.62 4.13
N ASP A 383 -8.79 -4.70 2.80
CA ASP A 383 -9.60 -5.65 2.02
C ASP A 383 -9.35 -7.12 2.45
N GLU A 384 -8.21 -7.40 3.10
CA GLU A 384 -7.79 -8.72 3.58
C GLU A 384 -8.12 -8.94 5.08
N GLY A 385 -8.78 -7.99 5.73
CA GLY A 385 -9.20 -8.09 7.14
C GLY A 385 -8.14 -7.71 8.17
N THR A 386 -7.01 -7.11 7.76
CA THR A 386 -6.01 -6.58 8.68
C THR A 386 -6.44 -5.22 9.21
N CYS A 387 -6.44 -5.01 10.53
CA CYS A 387 -6.73 -3.69 11.07
C CYS A 387 -5.66 -2.70 10.61
N LEU A 388 -6.04 -1.61 9.93
CA LEU A 388 -5.11 -0.58 9.43
C LEU A 388 -4.98 0.60 10.39
N HIS A 389 -6.03 0.83 11.18
CA HIS A 389 -6.13 1.97 12.08
C HIS A 389 -7.03 1.61 13.25
N GLU A 390 -6.68 2.02 14.46
CA GLU A 390 -7.43 1.71 15.66
C GLU A 390 -7.65 2.94 16.56
N TYR A 391 -8.78 2.89 17.27
CA TYR A 391 -9.04 3.68 18.45
C TYR A 391 -8.41 2.97 19.65
N ALA A 392 -7.52 3.66 20.36
CA ALA A 392 -6.87 3.18 21.55
C ALA A 392 -7.34 4.01 22.75
N THR A 393 -7.83 3.35 23.80
CA THR A 393 -8.24 4.00 25.04
C THR A 393 -7.16 3.79 26.10
N TYR A 394 -6.60 4.88 26.61
CA TYR A 394 -5.62 4.89 27.69
C TYR A 394 -6.30 5.30 29.00
N SER A 395 -6.08 4.54 30.07
CA SER A 395 -6.44 4.90 31.44
C SER A 395 -5.23 5.57 32.09
N CYS A 396 -5.37 6.85 32.43
CA CYS A 396 -4.31 7.67 32.99
C CYS A 396 -4.58 8.00 34.44
N GLU A 397 -3.60 7.71 35.30
CA GLU A 397 -3.65 8.04 36.73
C GLU A 397 -3.28 9.52 36.96
N SER A 398 -4.15 10.27 37.62
CA SER A 398 -3.83 11.56 38.22
C SER A 398 -3.82 11.43 39.74
N LYS A 399 -2.73 11.87 40.36
CA LYS A 399 -2.60 11.90 41.82
C LYS A 399 -2.88 13.30 42.34
N THR A 400 -3.84 13.41 43.24
CA THR A 400 -4.09 14.64 44.00
C THR A 400 -3.68 14.40 45.45
N ALA A 401 -2.82 15.26 45.96
CA ALA A 401 -2.40 15.28 47.36
C ALA A 401 -3.03 16.50 48.03
N GLY A 402 -3.62 16.32 49.20
CA GLY A 402 -4.20 17.42 49.98
C GLY A 402 -3.87 17.27 51.46
N LYS A 403 -3.75 18.39 52.18
CA LYS A 403 -3.50 18.37 53.62
C LYS A 403 -4.83 18.34 54.37
N VAL A 404 -5.05 17.26 55.11
CA VAL A 404 -6.19 17.13 56.01
C VAL A 404 -5.76 17.23 57.46
N MET A 405 -6.62 17.82 58.29
CA MET A 405 -6.48 17.79 59.74
C MET A 405 -7.44 16.76 60.31
N ILE A 406 -6.92 15.74 60.99
CA ILE A 406 -7.74 14.72 61.66
C ILE A 406 -7.82 15.07 63.13
N CYS A 407 -9.00 15.47 63.60
CA CYS A 407 -9.26 15.83 65.00
C CYS A 407 -10.34 14.90 65.57
N GLY A 408 -9.97 14.00 66.48
CA GLY A 408 -10.94 13.17 67.21
C GLY A 408 -11.76 12.20 66.35
N GLY A 409 -11.29 11.88 65.13
CA GLY A 409 -11.98 11.01 64.16
C GLY A 409 -12.61 11.77 62.99
N ASP A 410 -12.78 13.09 63.11
CA ASP A 410 -13.30 13.95 62.03
C ASP A 410 -12.14 14.49 61.17
N VAL A 411 -12.37 14.58 59.85
CA VAL A 411 -11.39 15.00 58.85
C VAL A 411 -11.76 16.39 58.32
N PHE A 412 -10.84 17.34 58.42
CA PHE A 412 -11.04 18.73 58.02
C PHE A 412 -10.10 19.14 56.89
N CYS A 413 -10.65 19.84 55.90
CA CYS A 413 -9.93 20.30 54.73
C CYS A 413 -9.37 21.72 54.88
N LEU A 414 -8.05 21.86 54.86
CA LEU A 414 -7.39 23.15 55.14
C LEU A 414 -7.25 24.08 53.92
N ASP A 415 -7.10 23.51 52.73
CA ASP A 415 -6.81 24.24 51.48
C ASP A 415 -7.92 24.09 50.41
N GLY A 416 -8.97 23.32 50.72
CA GLY A 416 -10.05 22.98 49.78
C GLY A 416 -9.65 21.98 48.70
N GLU A 417 -8.37 21.57 48.60
CA GLU A 417 -7.92 20.58 47.61
C GLU A 417 -8.35 19.15 48.02
N CYS A 418 -8.54 18.90 49.32
CA CYS A 418 -9.02 17.62 49.82
C CYS A 418 -10.55 17.42 49.74
N ASP A 419 -11.35 18.43 49.42
CA ASP A 419 -12.78 18.23 49.13
C ASP A 419 -12.97 17.45 47.81
N LYS A 420 -12.07 17.65 46.85
CA LYS A 420 -11.96 16.78 45.65
C LYS A 420 -11.56 15.35 46.03
N ALA A 421 -10.68 15.21 47.03
CA ALA A 421 -10.23 13.91 47.53
C ALA A 421 -11.30 13.17 48.37
N GLN A 422 -12.21 13.87 49.05
CA GLN A 422 -13.26 13.28 49.91
C GLN A 422 -14.56 12.97 49.16
N SER A 423 -15.05 13.87 48.31
CA SER A 423 -16.40 13.76 47.70
C SER A 423 -16.48 12.78 46.52
N GLY A 424 -15.35 12.44 45.89
CA GLY A 424 -15.32 11.57 44.71
C GLY A 424 -16.10 12.13 43.50
N LYS A 425 -16.47 13.42 43.54
CA LYS A 425 -17.11 14.15 42.45
C LYS A 425 -16.37 15.47 42.29
N SER A 426 -15.70 15.63 41.16
CA SER A 426 -15.35 16.95 40.66
C SER A 426 -16.64 17.76 40.55
N ASN A 427 -16.68 18.99 41.07
CA ASN A 427 -17.72 19.94 40.71
C ASN A 427 -17.44 20.34 39.26
N ASP A 428 -18.02 19.60 38.31
CA ASP A 428 -17.69 19.61 36.89
C ASP A 428 -18.17 20.87 36.14
N PHE A 429 -17.65 22.01 36.58
CA PHE A 429 -17.73 23.27 35.84
C PHE A 429 -17.19 23.11 34.41
N GLY A 430 -16.12 22.33 34.21
CA GLY A 430 -15.56 22.05 32.89
C GLY A 430 -16.49 21.27 31.98
N GLU A 431 -17.19 20.27 32.50
CA GLU A 431 -18.17 19.49 31.74
C GLU A 431 -19.38 20.37 31.37
N ALA A 432 -19.95 21.06 32.36
CA ALA A 432 -21.11 21.94 32.15
C ALA A 432 -20.81 23.06 31.14
N VAL A 433 -19.62 23.69 31.21
CA VAL A 433 -19.20 24.72 30.26
C VAL A 433 -18.97 24.14 28.86
N SER A 434 -18.43 22.92 28.75
CA SER A 434 -18.22 22.26 27.45
C SER A 434 -19.55 21.89 26.78
N GLN A 435 -20.51 21.38 27.55
CA GLN A 435 -21.87 21.12 27.07
C GLN A 435 -22.56 22.42 26.60
N LEU A 436 -22.46 23.49 27.39
CA LEU A 436 -23.01 24.80 27.03
C LEU A 436 -22.34 25.39 25.78
N ALA A 437 -21.01 25.30 25.69
CA ALA A 437 -20.26 25.70 24.50
C ALA A 437 -20.68 24.90 23.27
N ALA A 438 -21.02 23.62 23.44
CA ALA A 438 -21.49 22.78 22.36
C ALA A 438 -22.85 23.24 21.83
N LEU A 439 -23.80 23.46 22.73
CA LEU A 439 -25.12 23.97 22.38
C LEU A 439 -25.05 25.37 21.75
N ALA A 440 -24.16 26.24 22.25
CA ALA A 440 -23.94 27.57 21.68
C ALA A 440 -23.34 27.50 20.26
N ALA A 441 -22.38 26.61 20.02
CA ALA A 441 -21.81 26.40 18.69
C ALA A 441 -22.86 25.86 17.70
N ALA A 442 -23.68 24.90 18.13
CA ALA A 442 -24.81 24.42 17.33
C ALA A 442 -25.79 25.55 16.98
N GLY A 443 -26.13 26.40 17.96
CA GLY A 443 -27.00 27.56 17.74
C GLY A 443 -26.43 28.57 16.74
N LYS A 444 -25.11 28.77 16.74
CA LYS A 444 -24.43 29.65 15.77
C LYS A 444 -24.45 29.09 14.35
N ASP A 445 -24.18 27.80 14.19
CA ASP A 445 -24.23 27.12 12.88
C ASP A 445 -25.66 27.18 12.30
N VAL A 446 -26.65 26.96 13.14
CA VAL A 446 -28.08 27.06 12.79
C VAL A 446 -28.46 28.48 12.36
N ALA A 447 -27.99 29.51 13.08
CA ALA A 447 -28.29 30.90 12.76
C ALA A 447 -27.67 31.40 11.44
N ALA A 448 -26.61 30.74 10.96
CA ALA A 448 -25.95 31.07 9.70
C ALA A 448 -26.66 30.49 8.45
N LEU A 449 -27.67 29.62 8.64
CA LEU A 449 -28.32 28.86 7.57
C LEU A 449 -29.76 29.34 7.31
N ASN A 450 -30.00 30.01 6.16
CA ASN A 450 -31.33 30.39 5.68
C ASN A 450 -31.96 29.27 4.81
N GLY A 451 -32.23 28.09 5.37
CA GLY A 451 -32.74 26.94 4.61
C GLY A 451 -33.55 25.91 5.41
N VAL A 452 -34.28 25.05 4.71
CA VAL A 452 -35.17 24.00 5.27
C VAL A 452 -34.38 22.79 5.84
N ASP A 453 -33.10 22.64 5.50
CA ASP A 453 -32.22 21.56 6.00
C ASP A 453 -31.08 22.17 6.82
N VAL A 454 -31.41 22.53 8.07
CA VAL A 454 -30.47 23.14 9.03
C VAL A 454 -29.66 22.03 9.70
N ARG A 455 -28.33 22.11 9.59
CA ARG A 455 -27.41 21.13 10.18
C ARG A 455 -26.31 21.83 10.95
N ALA A 456 -26.08 21.37 12.18
CA ALA A 456 -25.00 21.85 13.04
C ALA A 456 -23.73 21.00 12.85
N PHE A 457 -22.55 21.56 13.16
CA PHE A 457 -21.28 20.84 13.16
C PHE A 457 -20.91 20.23 11.80
N THR A 458 -21.15 20.96 10.71
CA THR A 458 -20.80 20.49 9.36
C THR A 458 -19.31 20.26 9.20
N GLY A 459 -18.92 19.23 8.46
CA GLY A 459 -17.54 18.95 8.11
C GLY A 459 -17.32 18.87 6.59
N GLN A 460 -16.05 18.78 6.21
CA GLN A 460 -15.62 18.61 4.82
C GLN A 460 -14.84 17.31 4.66
N GLU A 461 -15.06 16.63 3.53
CA GLU A 461 -14.22 15.51 3.14
C GLU A 461 -12.82 15.98 2.75
N LYS A 462 -11.80 15.29 3.27
CA LYS A 462 -10.39 15.54 2.96
C LYS A 462 -9.70 14.22 2.67
N PHE A 463 -8.65 14.28 1.85
CA PHE A 463 -7.89 13.11 1.44
C PHE A 463 -6.39 13.36 1.54
N CYS A 464 -5.64 12.33 1.91
CA CYS A 464 -4.19 12.31 1.77
C CYS A 464 -3.73 11.07 1.02
N ARG A 465 -2.58 11.18 0.36
CA ARG A 465 -1.94 10.08 -0.35
C ARG A 465 -0.97 9.34 0.56
N LYS A 466 -1.07 8.02 0.57
CA LYS A 466 -0.02 7.12 1.04
C LYS A 466 0.75 6.67 -0.21
N ALA A 467 1.90 7.29 -0.48
CA ALA A 467 2.80 6.81 -1.52
C ALA A 467 3.72 5.71 -0.96
N ALA A 468 4.16 4.85 -1.86
CA ALA A 468 4.90 3.62 -1.61
C ALA A 468 6.22 3.85 -0.83
N ALA A 469 6.71 2.82 -0.13
CA ALA A 469 7.80 2.89 0.84
C ALA A 469 9.04 3.67 0.32
N GLY A 470 9.46 4.68 1.09
CA GLY A 470 10.62 5.54 0.77
C GLY A 470 10.27 6.92 0.21
N PHE A 471 9.04 7.14 -0.26
CA PHE A 471 8.58 8.45 -0.73
C PHE A 471 7.22 8.82 -0.12
N SER A 472 7.22 9.87 0.71
CA SER A 472 6.06 10.65 1.19
C SER A 472 4.78 9.90 1.58
N ASN A 473 4.69 9.40 2.83
CA ASN A 473 3.38 9.12 3.45
C ASN A 473 2.79 10.46 3.94
N CYS A 474 1.97 11.10 3.10
CA CYS A 474 1.33 12.37 3.39
C CYS A 474 0.15 12.27 4.38
N CYS A 475 -0.10 11.08 4.91
CA CYS A 475 -1.14 10.81 5.89
C CYS A 475 -0.63 10.67 7.32
N LYS A 476 0.68 10.74 7.56
CA LYS A 476 1.25 10.66 8.92
C LYS A 476 0.85 11.85 9.78
N ASP A 477 0.66 11.60 11.07
CA ASP A 477 0.53 12.65 12.09
C ASP A 477 1.92 13.20 12.41
N GLY A 478 2.06 14.53 12.48
CA GLY A 478 3.35 15.19 12.46
C GLY A 478 4.34 14.72 13.54
N GLY A 479 5.60 14.51 13.13
CA GLY A 479 6.77 14.28 13.98
C GLY A 479 7.96 15.09 13.45
N TRP A 480 8.54 15.93 14.30
CA TRP A 480 9.73 16.73 14.04
C TRP A 480 10.94 15.80 13.82
N GLY A 481 11.46 15.67 12.59
CA GLY A 481 12.67 14.87 12.34
C GLY A 481 12.74 14.07 11.03
N GLN A 482 11.76 14.18 10.13
CA GLN A 482 11.80 13.53 8.81
C GLN A 482 11.34 14.50 7.70
N ASP A 483 11.96 15.69 7.64
CA ASP A 483 11.76 16.70 6.58
C ASP A 483 12.42 16.32 5.24
N VAL A 484 12.48 15.03 4.90
CA VAL A 484 12.91 14.55 3.59
C VAL A 484 11.72 14.04 2.76
N GLY A 485 10.57 13.74 3.39
CA GLY A 485 9.40 13.15 2.73
C GLY A 485 8.17 14.06 2.56
N LEU A 486 8.00 15.10 3.39
CA LEU A 486 6.80 15.96 3.35
C LEU A 486 6.86 17.07 2.29
N ALA A 487 8.04 17.31 1.68
CA ALA A 487 8.20 18.28 0.60
C ALA A 487 7.32 17.95 -0.63
N GLN A 488 7.04 16.66 -0.85
CA GLN A 488 6.25 16.15 -1.98
C GLN A 488 4.74 16.12 -1.71
N CYS A 489 4.31 16.43 -0.47
CA CYS A 489 2.90 16.54 -0.11
C CYS A 489 2.35 17.89 -0.57
N ASN A 490 1.14 17.88 -1.12
CA ASN A 490 0.49 19.10 -1.58
C ASN A 490 0.01 19.95 -0.38
N SER A 491 -0.45 21.18 -0.63
CA SER A 491 -0.89 22.11 0.41
C SER A 491 -2.08 21.58 1.21
N GLU A 492 -3.02 20.87 0.56
CA GLU A 492 -4.19 20.27 1.22
C GLU A 492 -3.79 19.16 2.20
N GLU A 493 -2.84 18.32 1.81
CA GLU A 493 -2.28 17.25 2.67
C GLU A 493 -1.55 17.81 3.89
N LYS A 494 -0.82 18.92 3.71
CA LYS A 494 -0.17 19.63 4.82
C LYS A 494 -1.19 20.27 5.77
N ALA A 495 -2.23 20.91 5.22
CA ALA A 495 -3.32 21.48 6.01
C ALA A 495 -4.08 20.39 6.78
N LEU A 496 -4.32 19.23 6.16
CA LEU A 496 -4.90 18.07 6.82
C LEU A 496 -4.00 17.57 7.96
N GLY A 497 -2.68 17.49 7.76
CA GLY A 497 -1.74 17.14 8.83
C GLY A 497 -1.83 18.07 10.05
N LYS A 498 -2.04 19.37 9.82
CA LYS A 498 -2.29 20.35 10.91
C LYS A 498 -3.64 20.12 11.57
N ALA A 499 -4.71 19.94 10.80
CA ALA A 499 -6.05 19.66 11.34
C ALA A 499 -6.08 18.37 12.19
N LYS A 500 -5.31 17.33 11.81
CA LYS A 500 -5.15 16.11 12.61
C LYS A 500 -4.44 16.38 13.93
N LYS A 501 -3.34 17.16 13.91
CA LYS A 501 -2.63 17.59 15.12
C LYS A 501 -3.54 18.39 16.06
N ASP A 502 -4.39 19.23 15.51
CA ASP A 502 -5.35 20.05 16.25
C ASP A 502 -6.61 19.25 16.67
N LYS A 503 -6.64 17.92 16.45
CA LYS A 503 -7.75 17.02 16.78
C LYS A 503 -9.10 17.46 16.16
N LEU A 504 -9.06 17.94 14.91
CA LEU A 504 -10.23 18.43 14.16
C LEU A 504 -10.78 17.43 13.14
N THR A 505 -10.21 16.22 13.08
CA THR A 505 -10.52 15.25 12.03
C THR A 505 -11.03 13.93 12.60
N VAL A 506 -11.91 13.26 11.85
CA VAL A 506 -12.26 11.85 12.06
C VAL A 506 -11.79 11.05 10.85
N SER A 507 -11.05 9.96 11.09
CA SER A 507 -10.63 9.04 10.03
C SER A 507 -11.81 8.20 9.53
N VAL A 508 -12.00 8.12 8.21
CA VAL A 508 -13.12 7.36 7.61
C VAL A 508 -12.65 6.03 7.03
N GLY A 509 -11.50 6.01 6.35
CA GLY A 509 -10.89 4.77 5.88
C GLY A 509 -9.91 4.95 4.73
N GLU A 510 -9.40 3.83 4.22
CA GLU A 510 -8.46 3.80 3.10
C GLU A 510 -9.08 3.19 1.85
N PHE A 511 -8.60 3.63 0.68
CA PHE A 511 -8.99 3.07 -0.59
C PHE A 511 -7.89 3.14 -1.63
N CYS A 512 -7.96 2.22 -2.60
CA CYS A 512 -7.12 2.28 -3.78
C CYS A 512 -7.61 3.36 -4.75
N SER A 513 -6.85 4.44 -4.88
CA SER A 513 -7.15 5.55 -5.79
C SER A 513 -6.68 5.29 -7.23
N LYS A 514 -5.67 4.41 -7.41
CA LYS A 514 -5.15 4.02 -8.73
C LYS A 514 -4.86 2.52 -8.74
N LYS A 515 -5.56 1.77 -9.60
CA LYS A 515 -5.44 0.30 -9.73
C LYS A 515 -5.05 -0.06 -11.17
N VAL A 516 -4.06 -0.93 -11.34
CA VAL A 516 -3.60 -1.42 -12.65
C VAL A 516 -3.42 -2.94 -12.56
N LEU A 517 -4.03 -3.69 -13.48
CA LEU A 517 -3.99 -5.17 -13.53
C LEU A 517 -4.32 -5.85 -12.19
N GLY A 518 -5.26 -5.30 -11.42
CA GLY A 518 -5.64 -5.85 -10.11
C GLY A 518 -4.79 -5.38 -8.93
N VAL A 519 -3.62 -4.79 -9.18
CA VAL A 519 -2.68 -4.33 -8.15
C VAL A 519 -2.94 -2.85 -7.83
N CYS A 520 -2.95 -2.50 -6.54
CA CYS A 520 -3.08 -1.11 -6.12
C CYS A 520 -1.74 -0.37 -6.24
N LEU A 521 -1.71 0.72 -7.01
CA LEU A 521 -0.50 1.53 -7.21
C LEU A 521 -0.45 2.77 -6.30
N GLN A 522 -1.60 3.24 -5.81
CA GLN A 522 -1.68 4.42 -4.97
C GLN A 522 -2.87 4.34 -4.04
N LYS A 523 -2.60 4.34 -2.74
CA LYS A 523 -3.62 4.39 -1.70
C LYS A 523 -3.89 5.84 -1.30
N LYS A 524 -5.16 6.13 -1.01
CA LYS A 524 -5.59 7.36 -0.37
C LYS A 524 -6.30 7.01 0.93
N ARG A 525 -6.18 7.89 1.91
CA ARG A 525 -6.97 7.85 3.14
C ARG A 525 -7.90 9.05 3.18
N SER A 526 -9.13 8.82 3.61
CA SER A 526 -10.17 9.84 3.71
C SER A 526 -10.47 10.21 5.16
N TYR A 527 -10.84 11.48 5.35
CA TYR A 527 -11.14 12.08 6.63
C TYR A 527 -12.34 13.00 6.52
N CYS A 528 -13.08 13.14 7.62
CA CYS A 528 -13.97 14.27 7.83
C CYS A 528 -13.25 15.31 8.70
N GLN A 529 -13.02 16.50 8.17
CA GLN A 529 -12.46 17.64 8.90
C GLN A 529 -13.59 18.57 9.35
N PHE A 530 -13.56 18.97 10.62
CA PHE A 530 -14.53 19.88 11.23
C PHE A 530 -13.88 21.20 11.62
N ASP A 531 -14.70 22.23 11.80
CA ASP A 531 -14.21 23.59 12.09
C ASP A 531 -13.80 23.78 13.56
N SER A 532 -14.15 22.85 14.46
CA SER A 532 -13.76 22.88 15.87
C SER A 532 -13.60 21.49 16.48
N LYS A 533 -12.80 21.40 17.55
CA LYS A 533 -12.68 20.17 18.37
C LYS A 533 -14.03 19.73 18.91
N LEU A 534 -14.87 20.70 19.24
CA LEU A 534 -16.21 20.43 19.74
C LEU A 534 -17.09 19.78 18.68
N ALA A 535 -17.08 20.31 17.45
CA ALA A 535 -17.78 19.72 16.32
C ALA A 535 -17.27 18.29 16.05
N GLN A 536 -15.96 18.09 16.09
CA GLN A 536 -15.33 16.77 15.95
C GLN A 536 -15.80 15.79 17.03
N ILE A 537 -15.84 16.20 18.30
CA ILE A 537 -16.29 15.37 19.43
C ILE A 537 -17.75 14.98 19.27
N VAL A 538 -18.63 15.94 19.01
CA VAL A 538 -20.07 15.67 18.87
C VAL A 538 -20.33 14.76 17.66
N GLN A 539 -19.60 14.93 16.57
CA GLN A 539 -19.69 14.07 15.39
C GLN A 539 -19.16 12.65 15.66
N GLN A 540 -18.01 12.52 16.29
CA GLN A 540 -17.40 11.21 16.55
C GLN A 540 -18.13 10.44 17.64
N GLN A 541 -18.36 11.07 18.79
CA GLN A 541 -18.90 10.41 19.97
C GLN A 541 -20.44 10.45 19.99
N GLY A 542 -21.05 11.56 19.58
CA GLY A 542 -22.50 11.70 19.51
C GLY A 542 -23.10 10.99 18.29
N ARG A 543 -22.80 11.47 17.08
CA ARG A 543 -23.38 10.92 15.84
C ARG A 543 -22.94 9.47 15.59
N ASN A 544 -21.64 9.19 15.59
CA ASN A 544 -21.17 7.82 15.31
C ASN A 544 -21.27 6.90 16.54
N GLY A 545 -20.90 7.39 17.73
CA GLY A 545 -20.95 6.61 18.96
C GLY A 545 -22.37 6.32 19.45
N GLN A 546 -23.14 7.35 19.81
CA GLN A 546 -24.46 7.19 20.43
C GLN A 546 -25.59 6.92 19.42
N LEU A 547 -25.60 7.61 18.27
CA LEU A 547 -26.64 7.43 17.25
C LEU A 547 -26.33 6.32 16.23
N HIS A 548 -25.10 5.79 16.25
CA HIS A 548 -24.63 4.76 15.32
C HIS A 548 -24.70 5.18 13.83
N ILE A 549 -24.58 6.48 13.56
CA ILE A 549 -24.57 7.04 12.21
C ILE A 549 -23.10 7.21 11.79
N GLY A 550 -22.62 6.31 10.91
CA GLY A 550 -21.25 6.33 10.43
C GLY A 550 -20.93 7.43 9.42
N PHE A 551 -19.65 7.56 9.06
CA PHE A 551 -19.11 8.59 8.15
C PHE A 551 -19.02 8.14 6.68
N GLY A 552 -19.90 7.24 6.22
CA GLY A 552 -19.88 6.74 4.85
C GLY A 552 -18.70 5.80 4.54
N SER A 553 -18.33 5.70 3.26
CA SER A 553 -17.25 4.82 2.79
C SER A 553 -15.94 5.59 2.60
N SER A 554 -14.80 4.91 2.58
CA SER A 554 -13.51 5.57 2.37
C SER A 554 -13.40 6.34 1.04
N LYS A 555 -14.15 5.94 0.01
CA LYS A 555 -14.22 6.66 -1.27
C LYS A 555 -15.23 7.81 -1.28
N HIS A 556 -16.27 7.70 -0.45
CA HIS A 556 -17.37 8.67 -0.36
C HIS A 556 -17.70 8.92 1.12
N PRO A 557 -16.88 9.74 1.80
CA PRO A 557 -17.14 10.14 3.18
C PRO A 557 -18.45 10.92 3.32
N ASP A 558 -19.22 10.62 4.36
CA ASP A 558 -20.39 11.41 4.77
C ASP A 558 -20.03 12.31 5.96
N CYS A 559 -19.49 13.48 5.64
CA CYS A 559 -19.07 14.49 6.62
C CYS A 559 -20.17 15.53 6.92
N ARG A 560 -21.43 15.21 6.63
CA ARG A 560 -22.55 16.13 6.87
C ARG A 560 -22.66 16.53 8.34
N GLY A 561 -23.27 17.70 8.55
CA GLY A 561 -23.70 18.12 9.89
C GLY A 561 -24.84 17.26 10.45
N ILE A 562 -25.08 17.44 11.74
CA ILE A 562 -26.12 16.79 12.54
C ILE A 562 -27.41 17.60 12.42
N THR A 563 -28.51 16.93 12.10
CA THR A 563 -29.85 17.54 12.05
C THR A 563 -30.36 17.86 13.46
N VAL A 564 -31.38 18.71 13.58
CA VAL A 564 -31.96 19.06 14.89
C VAL A 564 -32.46 17.83 15.65
N ASP A 565 -33.14 16.91 14.96
CA ASP A 565 -33.68 15.68 15.56
C ASP A 565 -32.56 14.75 16.04
N GLU A 566 -31.48 14.60 15.26
CA GLU A 566 -30.31 13.83 15.68
C GLU A 566 -29.63 14.48 16.90
N LEU A 567 -29.49 15.81 16.90
CA LEU A 567 -28.86 16.55 17.98
C LEU A 567 -29.58 16.36 19.32
N GLN A 568 -30.91 16.35 19.31
CA GLN A 568 -31.74 16.14 20.52
C GLN A 568 -31.58 14.74 21.12
N ASN A 569 -31.15 13.76 20.33
CA ASN A 569 -30.93 12.39 20.78
C ASN A 569 -29.50 12.15 21.30
N ILE A 570 -28.62 13.15 21.20
CA ILE A 570 -27.25 13.07 21.74
C ILE A 570 -27.27 13.49 23.21
N LYS A 571 -26.78 12.61 24.06
CA LYS A 571 -26.55 12.82 25.49
C LYS A 571 -25.18 13.48 25.69
N PHE A 572 -25.18 14.80 25.82
CA PHE A 572 -23.96 15.62 25.96
C PHE A 572 -23.20 15.35 27.27
N ASP A 573 -23.88 14.86 28.31
CA ASP A 573 -23.33 14.37 29.57
C ASP A 573 -22.55 13.05 29.46
N GLN A 574 -22.60 12.41 28.28
CA GLN A 574 -21.88 11.16 28.00
C GLN A 574 -20.79 11.35 26.94
N LEU A 575 -20.48 12.59 26.58
CA LEU A 575 -19.40 12.93 25.66
C LEU A 575 -18.15 13.34 26.45
N ASP A 576 -17.00 12.79 26.08
CA ASP A 576 -15.70 13.18 26.62
C ASP A 576 -15.21 14.47 25.94
N PHE A 577 -15.29 15.57 26.67
CA PHE A 577 -14.82 16.90 26.26
C PHE A 577 -13.42 17.26 26.78
N THR A 578 -12.68 16.34 27.40
CA THR A 578 -11.43 16.66 28.09
C THR A 578 -10.41 17.35 27.16
N ASN A 579 -10.31 16.85 25.91
CA ASN A 579 -9.45 17.42 24.86
C ASN A 579 -9.81 18.85 24.42
N PHE A 580 -11.07 19.27 24.61
CA PHE A 580 -11.54 20.63 24.36
C PHE A 580 -11.33 21.52 25.59
N TYR A 581 -11.58 20.98 26.78
CA TYR A 581 -11.39 21.69 28.04
C TYR A 581 -9.93 22.05 28.32
N GLU A 582 -8.99 21.13 28.09
CA GLU A 582 -7.56 21.41 28.25
C GLU A 582 -7.13 22.61 27.40
N ASP A 583 -7.60 22.69 26.16
CA ASP A 583 -7.36 23.83 25.28
C ASP A 583 -8.02 25.11 25.80
N LEU A 584 -9.25 25.02 26.29
CA LEU A 584 -9.98 26.17 26.84
C LEU A 584 -9.24 26.76 28.06
N MET A 585 -8.79 25.92 28.98
CA MET A 585 -8.07 26.32 30.19
C MET A 585 -6.67 26.86 29.88
N ASN A 586 -5.93 26.21 28.98
CA ASN A 586 -4.59 26.65 28.60
C ASN A 586 -4.59 28.02 27.89
N ASN A 587 -5.72 28.41 27.29
CA ASN A 587 -5.85 29.69 26.58
C ASN A 587 -6.68 30.74 27.34
N GLN A 588 -7.21 30.44 28.54
CA GLN A 588 -7.93 31.41 29.34
C GLN A 588 -6.99 32.26 30.22
N LYS A 589 -7.07 33.58 30.09
CA LYS A 589 -6.75 34.49 31.19
C LYS A 589 -8.00 34.61 32.06
N ILE A 590 -8.04 33.85 33.16
CA ILE A 590 -9.09 33.98 34.18
C ILE A 590 -9.13 35.45 34.62
N PRO A 591 -10.31 36.11 34.69
CA PRO A 591 -10.42 37.48 35.17
C PRO A 591 -9.78 37.64 36.54
N ASP A 592 -9.15 38.80 36.76
CA ASP A 592 -8.44 39.15 37.98
C ASP A 592 -9.23 38.76 39.24
N SER A 593 -8.60 37.97 40.10
CA SER A 593 -9.23 37.29 41.25
C SER A 593 -9.94 38.26 42.20
N GLY A 594 -9.63 39.55 42.15
CA GLY A 594 -10.31 40.61 42.90
C GLY A 594 -11.81 40.72 42.63
N ALA A 595 -12.28 40.57 41.39
CA ALA A 595 -13.70 40.71 41.06
C ALA A 595 -14.54 39.52 41.57
N LEU A 596 -13.98 38.31 41.52
CA LEU A 596 -14.61 37.11 42.07
C LEU A 596 -14.61 37.15 43.61
N THR A 597 -13.50 37.59 44.21
CA THR A 597 -13.34 37.68 45.66
C THR A 597 -14.28 38.71 46.28
N GLU A 598 -14.48 39.86 45.65
CA GLU A 598 -15.45 40.85 46.16
C GLU A 598 -16.90 40.40 46.02
N LYS A 599 -17.25 39.67 44.96
CA LYS A 599 -18.61 39.11 44.83
C LYS A 599 -18.91 38.07 45.92
N VAL A 600 -17.92 37.25 46.27
CA VAL A 600 -18.03 36.27 47.38
C VAL A 600 -18.08 36.98 48.74
N LYS A 601 -17.28 38.03 48.96
CA LYS A 601 -17.33 38.83 50.20
C LYS A 601 -18.68 39.54 50.37
N GLU A 602 -19.24 40.12 49.31
CA GLU A 602 -20.57 40.72 49.32
C GLU A 602 -21.65 39.68 49.64
N GLN A 603 -21.58 38.48 49.05
CA GLN A 603 -22.52 37.39 49.34
C GLN A 603 -22.44 36.91 50.80
N ILE A 604 -21.23 36.77 51.36
CA ILE A 604 -21.04 36.39 52.77
C ILE A 604 -21.52 37.51 53.70
N ALA A 605 -21.24 38.78 53.37
CA ALA A 605 -21.68 39.93 54.16
C ALA A 605 -23.21 40.10 54.18
N ASP A 606 -23.88 39.85 53.05
CA ASP A 606 -25.35 39.87 52.95
C ASP A 606 -26.00 38.72 53.73
N GLN A 607 -25.39 37.53 53.74
CA GLN A 607 -25.89 36.39 54.55
C GLN A 607 -25.68 36.59 56.06
N LEU A 608 -24.54 37.15 56.49
CA LEU A 608 -24.30 37.47 57.90
C LEU A 608 -25.29 38.51 58.45
N LYS A 609 -25.77 39.43 57.60
CA LYS A 609 -26.84 40.38 57.96
C LYS A 609 -28.21 39.73 58.09
N GLN A 610 -28.47 38.63 57.38
CA GLN A 610 -29.73 37.89 57.46
C GLN A 610 -29.75 36.89 58.63
N ALA A 611 -28.62 36.31 59.01
CA ALA A 611 -28.49 35.40 60.15
C ALA A 611 -28.42 36.11 61.52
N GLY A 612 -28.27 37.44 61.54
CA GLY A 612 -28.27 38.28 62.74
C GLY A 612 -29.63 38.90 63.11
N LYS A 613 -30.72 38.49 62.44
CA LYS A 613 -32.11 38.70 62.86
C LYS A 613 -32.71 37.37 63.24
#